data_AF-A0A6S6UH82-F1
#
_entry.id   AF-A0A6S6UH82-F1
#
_cell.length_a   1.000
_cell.length_b   1.000
_cell.length_c   1.000
_cell.angle_alpha   90.00
_cell.angle_beta   90.00
_cell.angle_gamma   90.00
#
_symmetry.space_group_name_H-M   'P 1'
#
loop_
_entity.id
_entity.type
_entity.pdbx_description
1 polymer ?
#
loop_
_entity_poly.entity_id
_entity_poly.type
_entity_poly.pdbx_seq_one_letter_code
_entity_poly.pdbx_strand_id
1 'polypeptide(L)' 'MMPNTQYEDAWTISEAKAKLSELLRCADERPQYIGARKPYVLISVEQWEALNKPKESMAG' A
#
# COMPACT_ATOMS: atom_id res chain seq x y z
N MET A 1 14.25 7.89 20.18
CA MET A 1 12.78 7.95 20.16
C MET A 1 12.38 7.86 18.69
N MET A 2 11.99 6.67 18.22
CA MET A 2 11.64 6.48 16.81
C MET A 2 10.34 7.25 16.54
N PRO A 3 10.22 8.02 15.46
CA PRO A 3 9.03 8.82 15.22
C PRO A 3 7.84 7.89 15.08
N ASN A 4 6.87 8.07 15.97
CA ASN A 4 5.62 7.31 16.02
C ASN A 4 4.65 7.77 14.93
N THR A 5 5.16 8.14 13.74
CA THR A 5 4.40 8.67 12.59
C THR A 5 3.78 7.52 11.76
N GLN A 6 3.62 6.35 12.36
CA GLN A 6 3.41 5.13 11.60
C GLN A 6 1.92 4.94 11.32
N TYR A 7 1.49 5.51 10.20
CA TYR A 7 0.24 5.23 9.49
C TYR A 7 -1.04 5.71 10.18
N GLU A 8 -1.11 6.99 10.56
CA GLU A 8 -2.36 7.62 11.01
C GLU A 8 -3.48 7.53 9.96
N ASP A 9 -3.12 7.44 8.67
CA ASP A 9 -4.04 7.22 7.55
C ASP A 9 -4.27 5.74 7.18
N ALA A 10 -3.79 4.78 7.99
CA ALA A 10 -4.09 3.37 7.72
C ALA A 10 -5.54 3.03 8.07
N TRP A 11 -6.19 2.36 7.13
CA TRP A 11 -7.49 1.74 7.35
C TRP A 11 -7.39 0.72 8.47
N THR A 12 -8.34 0.72 9.40
CA THR A 12 -8.47 -0.44 10.28
C THR A 12 -8.89 -1.67 9.47
N ILE A 13 -8.61 -2.86 10.00
CA ILE A 13 -9.02 -4.12 9.37
C ILE A 13 -10.55 -4.16 9.18
N SER A 14 -11.29 -3.62 10.14
CA SER A 14 -12.76 -3.58 10.09
C SER A 14 -13.27 -2.66 8.98
N GLU A 15 -12.68 -1.47 8.83
CA GLU A 15 -13.06 -0.53 7.76
C GLU A 15 -12.71 -1.08 6.39
N ALA A 16 -11.51 -1.64 6.23
CA ALA A 16 -11.07 -2.26 4.99
C ALA A 16 -12.02 -3.39 4.54
N LYS A 17 -12.53 -4.20 5.49
CA LYS A 17 -13.52 -5.24 5.21
C LYS A 17 -14.88 -4.67 4.82
N ALA A 18 -15.34 -3.64 5.53
CA ALA A 18 -16.64 -3.02 5.27
C ALA A 18 -16.67 -2.23 3.95
N LYS A 19 -15.52 -1.67 3.54
CA LYS A 19 -15.39 -0.74 2.42
C LYS A 19 -14.40 -1.22 1.36
N LEU A 20 -14.30 -2.52 1.15
CA LEU A 20 -13.29 -3.10 0.25
C LEU A 20 -13.33 -2.49 -1.16
N SER A 21 -14.51 -2.24 -1.72
CA SER A 21 -14.65 -1.64 -3.06
C SER A 21 -14.11 -0.20 -3.11
N GLU A 22 -14.35 0.60 -2.06
CA GLU A 22 -13.81 1.96 -1.95
C GLU A 22 -12.29 1.93 -1.79
N LEU A 23 -11.79 1.00 -0.97
CA LEU A 23 -10.37 0.78 -0.74
C LEU A 23 -9.62 0.39 -2.03
N LEU A 24 -10.20 -0.49 -2.84
CA LEU A 24 -9.63 -0.88 -4.15
C LEU A 24 -9.60 0.30 -5.11
N ARG A 25 -10.65 1.14 -5.15
CA ARG A 25 -10.67 2.36 -5.97
C ARG A 25 -9.58 3.34 -5.54
N CYS A 26 -9.42 3.55 -4.23
CA CYS A 26 -8.35 4.41 -3.71
C CYS A 26 -6.95 3.85 -4.00
N ALA A 27 -6.78 2.53 -4.02
CA ALA A 27 -5.52 1.86 -4.33
C ALA A 27 -5.07 2.05 -5.79
N ASP A 28 -6.01 2.28 -6.70
CA ASP A 28 -5.73 2.62 -8.10
C ASP A 28 -5.00 3.98 -8.22
N GLU A 29 -5.43 4.96 -7.40
CA GLU A 29 -4.85 6.30 -7.39
C GLU A 29 -3.56 6.38 -6.57
N ARG A 30 -3.52 5.72 -5.39
CA ARG A 30 -2.37 5.75 -4.48
C ARG A 30 -2.34 4.52 -3.56
N PRO A 31 -1.15 4.05 -3.14
CA PRO A 31 -1.04 2.94 -2.18
C PRO A 31 -1.87 3.17 -0.93
N GLN A 32 -2.65 2.16 -0.53
CA GLN A 32 -3.46 2.21 0.70
C GLN A 32 -2.80 1.36 1.79
N TYR A 33 -2.88 1.82 3.03
CA TYR A 33 -2.32 1.10 4.18
C TYR A 33 -3.44 0.51 5.04
N ILE A 34 -3.24 -0.69 5.55
CA ILE A 34 -4.21 -1.41 6.35
C ILE A 34 -3.55 -1.93 7.64
N GLY A 35 -4.06 -1.50 8.79
CA GLY A 35 -3.65 -1.96 10.11
C GLY A 35 -2.66 -1.03 10.84
N ALA A 36 -3.00 -0.64 12.07
CA ALA A 36 -2.21 0.33 12.85
C ALA A 36 -0.96 -0.26 13.53
N ARG A 37 -1.00 -1.52 13.99
CA ARG A 37 0.14 -2.16 14.69
C ARG A 37 1.12 -2.86 13.75
N LYS A 38 0.60 -3.43 12.67
CA LYS A 38 1.38 -4.06 11.59
C LYS A 38 0.70 -3.69 10.27
N PRO A 39 1.19 -2.64 9.61
CA PRO A 39 0.57 -2.11 8.41
C PRO A 39 0.92 -3.00 7.22
N TYR A 40 -0.10 -3.32 6.43
CA TYR A 40 0.02 -3.92 5.11
C TYR A 40 -0.28 -2.86 4.06
N VAL A 41 0.34 -2.96 2.89
CA VAL A 41 0.07 -2.06 1.77
C VAL A 41 -0.75 -2.79 0.70
N LEU A 42 -1.76 -2.11 0.17
CA LEU A 42 -2.54 -2.52 -0.98
C LEU A 42 -2.15 -1.63 -2.16
N ILE A 43 -1.69 -2.28 -3.22
CA ILE A 43 -1.36 -1.70 -4.52
C ILE A 43 -1.90 -2.62 -5.62
N SER A 44 -2.04 -2.11 -6.84
CA SER A 44 -2.38 -2.93 -7.99
C SER A 44 -1.23 -3.90 -8.32
N VAL A 45 -1.56 -4.98 -9.04
CA VAL A 45 -0.56 -5.93 -9.53
C VAL A 45 0.45 -5.23 -10.43
N GLU A 46 -0.01 -4.35 -11.32
CA GLU A 46 0.86 -3.58 -12.22
C GLU A 46 1.87 -2.73 -11.45
N GLN A 47 1.43 -2.04 -10.39
CA GLN A 47 2.32 -1.27 -9.52
C GLN A 47 3.35 -2.18 -8.83
N TRP A 48 2.93 -3.33 -8.32
CA TRP A 48 3.84 -4.29 -7.70
C TRP A 48 4.85 -4.84 -8.71
N GLU A 49 4.41 -5.21 -9.90
CA GLU A 49 5.28 -5.67 -10.98
C GLU A 49 6.28 -4.59 -11.39
N ALA A 50 5.87 -3.33 -11.54
CA ALA A 50 6.77 -2.23 -11.87
C ALA A 50 7.85 -1.99 -10.80
N LEU A 51 7.52 -2.19 -9.52
CA LEU A 51 8.47 -2.09 -8.41
C LEU A 51 9.45 -3.26 -8.33
N ASN A 52 9.01 -4.45 -8.72
CA ASN A 52 9.78 -5.69 -8.62
C ASN A 52 10.46 -6.10 -9.93
N LYS A 53 10.10 -5.45 -11.04
CA LYS A 53 10.82 -5.61 -12.29
C LYS A 53 12.25 -5.14 -12.05
N PRO A 54 13.26 -6.01 -12.23
CA PRO A 54 14.63 -5.57 -12.11
C PRO A 54 14.79 -4.40 -13.07
N LYS A 55 15.32 -3.27 -12.57
CA LYS A 55 15.79 -2.21 -13.46
C LYS A 55 16.86 -2.86 -14.32
N GLU A 56 16.51 -3.21 -15.54
CA GLU A 56 17.49 -3.40 -16.60
C GLU A 56 18.14 -2.03 -16.80
N SER A 57 19.12 -1.75 -15.96
CA SER A 57 19.96 -0.57 -16.05
C SER A 57 21.38 -1.05 -16.21
N MET A 58 21.75 -1.10 -17.49
CA MET A 58 22.97 -0.49 -18.01
C MET A 58 24.27 -1.15 -17.56
N ALA A 59 24.51 -2.37 -18.06
CA ALA A 59 25.84 -2.71 -18.54
C ALA A 59 25.91 -2.26 -20.01
N GLY A 60 26.21 -0.97 -20.21
CA GLY A 60 26.75 -0.47 -21.47
C GLY A 60 28.23 -0.78 -21.56
#